data_AF-A0A4Q3BQZ9-F1
#
_entry.id   AF-A0A4Q3BQZ9-F1
#
_cell.length_a   1.000
_cell.length_b   1.000
_cell.length_c   1.000
_cell.angle_alpha   90.00
_cell.angle_beta   90.00
_cell.angle_gamma   90.00
#
_symmetry.space_group_name_H-M   'P 1'
#
loop_
_entity.id
_entity.type
_entity.pdbx_description
1 polymer ?
#
loop_
_entity_poly.entity_id
_entity_poly.type
_entity_poly.pdbx_seq_one_letter_code
_entity_poly.pdbx_strand_id
1 'polypeptide(L)'
;MEFIFKWMSGTPDFSFTFDDPFIKMIKDNPNTTGLYMAAMAKYSLENREASKDSKLVKTNAIKALLQYCENKDNNLKMTKQLKKLAEARDSGTLEEML
;
A
#
# COMPACT_ATOMS: atom_id res chain seq x y z
N MET A 1 -4.40 -8.61 -12.25
CA MET A 1 -4.91 -8.00 -11.00
C MET A 1 -5.88 -8.91 -10.26
N GLU A 2 -6.72 -9.65 -10.99
CA GLU A 2 -7.73 -10.57 -10.43
C GLU A 2 -7.18 -11.63 -9.46
N PHE A 3 -5.95 -12.15 -9.69
CA PHE A 3 -5.33 -13.14 -8.80
C PHE A 3 -5.14 -12.63 -7.37
N ILE A 4 -4.52 -11.44 -7.21
CA ILE A 4 -4.23 -10.87 -5.89
C ILE A 4 -5.53 -10.55 -5.17
N PHE A 5 -6.50 -9.96 -5.88
CA PHE A 5 -7.81 -9.67 -5.30
C PHE A 5 -8.52 -10.95 -4.81
N LYS A 6 -8.55 -12.01 -5.64
CA LYS A 6 -9.12 -13.31 -5.24
C LYS A 6 -8.43 -13.89 -4.02
N TRP A 7 -7.10 -13.82 -3.96
CA TRP A 7 -6.33 -14.28 -2.81
C TRP A 7 -6.67 -13.48 -1.55
N MET A 8 -6.67 -12.15 -1.64
CA MET A 8 -7.00 -11.26 -0.51
C MET A 8 -8.42 -11.49 0.01
N SER A 9 -9.38 -11.80 -0.87
CA SER A 9 -10.76 -12.11 -0.47
C SER A 9 -10.96 -13.54 0.06
N GLY A 10 -10.05 -14.46 -0.28
CA GLY A 10 -10.21 -15.88 -0.01
C GLY A 10 -9.36 -16.40 1.16
N THR A 11 -8.43 -15.60 1.67
CA THR A 11 -7.58 -16.01 2.79
C THR A 11 -8.34 -15.93 4.12
N PRO A 12 -8.30 -16.99 4.96
CA PRO A 12 -8.92 -16.96 6.29
C PRO A 12 -8.03 -16.28 7.33
N ASP A 13 -6.74 -16.08 7.02
CA ASP A 13 -5.72 -15.66 7.99
C ASP A 13 -5.53 -14.14 8.03
N PHE A 14 -5.95 -13.42 6.99
CA PHE A 14 -5.68 -12.00 6.82
C PHE A 14 -6.94 -11.23 6.45
N SER A 15 -7.07 -10.03 7.01
CA SER A 15 -8.15 -9.11 6.71
C SER A 15 -7.58 -7.83 6.12
N PHE A 16 -8.10 -7.43 4.96
CA PHE A 16 -7.66 -6.23 4.26
C PHE A 16 -8.77 -5.19 4.23
N THR A 17 -8.44 -3.95 4.59
CA THR A 17 -9.38 -2.82 4.57
C THR A 17 -8.92 -1.77 3.56
N PHE A 18 -9.88 -1.29 2.77
CA PHE A 18 -9.71 -0.21 1.81
C PHE A 18 -10.50 0.99 2.30
N ASP A 19 -9.81 2.08 2.61
CA ASP A 19 -10.32 3.28 3.26
C ASP A 19 -10.18 4.53 2.37
N ASP A 20 -10.56 5.68 2.90
CA ASP A 20 -10.49 6.95 2.18
C ASP A 20 -9.07 7.31 1.68
N PRO A 21 -7.98 7.11 2.46
CA PRO A 21 -6.62 7.24 1.97
C PRO A 21 -6.34 6.37 0.74
N PHE A 22 -6.76 5.10 0.75
CA PHE A 22 -6.65 4.23 -0.42
C PHE A 22 -7.41 4.80 -1.63
N ILE A 23 -8.67 5.23 -1.45
CA ILE A 23 -9.48 5.81 -2.52
C ILE A 23 -8.80 7.05 -3.13
N LYS A 24 -8.24 7.93 -2.29
CA LYS A 24 -7.50 9.13 -2.75
C LYS A 24 -6.25 8.76 -3.55
N MET A 25 -5.53 7.72 -3.15
CA MET A 25 -4.31 7.27 -3.82
C MET A 25 -4.61 6.67 -5.20
N ILE A 26 -5.65 5.84 -5.33
CA ILE A 26 -5.97 5.17 -6.60
C ILE A 26 -6.62 6.07 -7.64
N LYS A 27 -7.31 7.14 -7.21
CA LYS A 27 -7.94 8.13 -8.12
C LYS A 27 -6.94 8.79 -9.06
N ASP A 28 -5.72 9.02 -8.58
CA ASP A 28 -4.69 9.69 -9.38
C ASP A 28 -4.00 8.76 -10.39
N ASN A 29 -3.99 7.45 -10.14
CA ASN A 29 -3.38 6.46 -11.04
C ASN A 29 -3.90 5.03 -10.74
N PRO A 30 -4.75 4.46 -11.62
CA PRO A 30 -5.31 3.12 -11.45
C PRO A 30 -4.26 1.99 -11.37
N ASN A 31 -3.07 2.20 -11.94
CA ASN A 31 -1.98 1.21 -11.88
C ASN A 31 -1.40 1.06 -10.47
N THR A 32 -1.62 2.04 -9.59
CA THR A 32 -1.18 2.03 -8.19
C THR A 32 -1.92 0.98 -7.36
N THR A 33 -3.18 0.70 -7.72
CA THR A 33 -4.06 -0.22 -6.98
C THR A 33 -3.47 -1.62 -6.87
N GLY A 34 -3.06 -2.19 -8.01
CA GLY A 34 -2.53 -3.56 -8.03
C GLY A 34 -1.22 -3.68 -7.26
N LEU A 35 -0.37 -2.67 -7.33
CA LEU A 35 0.91 -2.65 -6.63
C LEU A 35 0.72 -2.47 -5.12
N TYR A 36 -0.23 -1.63 -4.70
CA TYR A 36 -0.58 -1.49 -3.29
C TYR A 36 -1.13 -2.79 -2.70
N MET A 37 -2.06 -3.45 -3.41
CA MET A 37 -2.58 -4.76 -3.01
C MET A 37 -1.48 -5.82 -2.91
N ALA A 38 -0.55 -5.84 -3.88
CA ALA A 38 0.62 -6.72 -3.84
C ALA A 38 1.50 -6.45 -2.61
N ALA A 39 1.73 -5.18 -2.28
CA ALA A 39 2.52 -4.77 -1.12
C ALA A 39 1.85 -5.17 0.21
N MET A 40 0.53 -5.01 0.32
CA MET A 40 -0.23 -5.49 1.48
C MET A 40 -0.08 -7.00 1.64
N ALA A 41 -0.32 -7.77 0.58
CA ALA A 41 -0.19 -9.22 0.60
C ALA A 41 1.23 -9.68 0.97
N LYS A 42 2.26 -9.05 0.38
CA LYS A 42 3.66 -9.34 0.70
C LYS A 42 3.96 -9.10 2.18
N TYR A 43 3.60 -7.93 2.72
CA TYR A 43 3.82 -7.63 4.13
C TYR A 43 3.10 -8.63 5.04
N SER A 44 1.85 -8.97 4.71
CA SER A 44 1.06 -9.95 5.45
C SER A 44 1.68 -11.34 5.50
N LEU A 45 2.22 -11.81 4.38
CA LEU A 45 2.88 -13.10 4.29
C LEU A 45 4.20 -13.15 5.06
N GLU A 46 4.98 -12.06 5.02
CA GLU A 46 6.30 -11.98 5.67
C GLU A 46 6.22 -11.64 7.16
N ASN A 47 5.12 -11.02 7.60
CA ASN A 47 4.97 -10.50 8.97
C ASN A 47 3.63 -10.95 9.58
N ARG A 48 3.35 -12.26 9.59
CA ARG A 48 2.03 -12.82 9.92
C ARG A 48 1.41 -12.27 11.22
N GLU A 49 2.18 -12.25 12.31
CA GLU A 49 1.69 -11.78 13.61
C GLU A 49 1.43 -10.27 13.63
N ALA A 50 2.36 -9.47 13.11
CA ALA A 50 2.20 -8.01 13.02
C ALA A 50 1.06 -7.60 12.07
N SER A 51 0.69 -8.48 11.15
CA SER A 51 -0.34 -8.21 10.14
C SER A 51 -1.77 -8.37 10.65
N LYS A 52 -1.93 -8.78 11.91
CA LYS A 52 -3.20 -8.65 12.64
C LYS A 52 -3.56 -7.18 12.87
N ASP A 53 -2.57 -6.29 12.88
CA ASP A 53 -2.81 -4.84 12.92
C ASP A 53 -2.92 -4.27 11.50
N SER A 54 -4.14 -3.91 11.13
CA SER A 54 -4.43 -3.31 9.81
C SER A 54 -3.66 -2.01 9.55
N LYS A 55 -3.31 -1.24 10.60
CA LYS A 55 -2.52 -0.01 10.47
C LYS A 55 -1.09 -0.34 10.04
N LEU A 56 -0.48 -1.35 10.65
CA LEU A 56 0.86 -1.81 10.28
C LEU A 56 0.90 -2.33 8.83
N VAL A 57 -0.11 -3.08 8.40
CA VAL A 57 -0.21 -3.55 7.01
C VAL A 57 -0.26 -2.38 6.04
N LYS A 58 -1.14 -1.39 6.27
CA LYS A 58 -1.29 -0.21 5.41
C LYS A 58 -0.01 0.62 5.34
N THR A 59 0.55 0.96 6.50
CA THR A 59 1.75 1.79 6.60
C THR A 59 2.92 1.17 5.86
N ASN A 60 3.16 -0.14 6.05
CA ASN A 60 4.27 -0.83 5.38
C ASN A 60 3.99 -1.08 3.89
N ALA A 61 2.74 -1.31 3.50
CA ALA A 61 2.37 -1.40 2.09
C ALA A 61 2.61 -0.07 1.34
N ILE A 62 2.29 1.07 1.97
CA ILE A 62 2.58 2.39 1.40
C ILE A 62 4.08 2.63 1.32
N LYS A 63 4.85 2.30 2.36
CA LYS A 63 6.32 2.42 2.31
C LYS A 63 6.92 1.63 1.15
N ALA A 64 6.49 0.38 0.97
CA ALA A 64 6.95 -0.47 -0.14
C ALA A 64 6.52 0.08 -1.51
N LEU A 65 5.29 0.58 -1.63
CA LEU A 65 4.81 1.25 -2.84
C LEU A 65 5.65 2.48 -3.18
N LEU A 66 5.91 3.35 -2.20
CA LEU A 66 6.73 4.56 -2.39
C LEU A 66 8.14 4.20 -2.86
N GLN A 67 8.78 3.23 -2.21
CA GLN A 67 10.09 2.72 -2.61
C GLN A 67 10.07 2.21 -4.06
N TYR A 68 9.02 1.49 -4.47
CA TYR A 68 8.86 1.04 -5.85
C TYR A 68 8.71 2.22 -6.83
N CYS A 69 7.96 3.25 -6.46
CA CYS A 69 7.75 4.44 -7.30
C CYS A 69 8.99 5.34 -7.38
N GLU A 70 9.86 5.32 -6.36
CA GLU A 70 11.11 6.10 -6.32
C GLU A 70 12.16 5.55 -7.28
N ASN A 71 12.12 4.24 -7.55
CA ASN A 71 12.97 3.65 -8.57
C ASN A 71 12.46 4.03 -9.97
N LYS A 72 13.21 4.90 -10.66
CA LYS A 72 12.88 5.40 -12.00
C LYS A 72 12.79 4.30 -13.05
N ASP A 73 13.50 3.19 -12.88
CA ASP A 73 13.50 2.07 -13.82
C ASP A 73 12.14 1.33 -13.83
N ASN A 74 11.35 1.47 -12.76
CA ASN A 74 10.02 0.88 -12.66
C ASN A 74 8.95 1.63 -13.48
N ASN A 75 9.30 2.78 -14.07
CA ASN A 75 8.44 3.57 -14.95
C ASN A 75 7.06 3.94 -14.36
N LEU A 76 6.96 4.00 -13.03
CA LEU A 76 5.72 4.38 -12.34
C LEU A 76 5.81 5.83 -11.84
N LYS A 77 4.83 6.64 -12.23
CA LYS A 77 4.82 8.07 -11.91
C LYS A 77 4.54 8.30 -10.43
N MET A 78 5.41 9.08 -9.79
CA MET A 78 5.14 9.65 -8.47
C MET A 78 4.05 10.74 -8.56
N THR A 79 2.79 10.36 -8.31
CA THR A 79 1.63 11.27 -8.35
C THR A 79 1.71 12.30 -7.21
N LYS A 80 0.85 13.33 -7.26
CA LYS A 80 0.82 14.37 -6.22
C LYS A 80 0.51 13.77 -4.85
N GLN A 81 -0.40 12.79 -4.77
CA GLN A 81 -0.70 12.13 -3.50
C GLN A 81 0.45 11.24 -3.03
N LEU A 82 1.10 10.49 -3.93
CA LEU A 82 2.27 9.68 -3.54
C LEU A 82 3.43 10.55 -3.04
N LYS A 83 3.66 11.73 -3.64
CA LYS A 83 4.64 12.68 -3.12
C LYS A 83 4.32 13.15 -1.70
N LYS A 84 3.06 13.49 -1.41
CA LYS A 84 2.64 13.87 -0.05
C LYS A 84 2.85 12.74 0.96
N LEU A 85 2.56 11.50 0.57
CA LEU A 85 2.82 10.33 1.41
C LEU A 85 4.32 10.09 1.62
N ALA A 86 5.16 10.35 0.60
CA ALA A 86 6.62 10.31 0.74
C ALA A 86 7.13 11.38 1.69
N GLU A 87 6.65 12.61 1.57
CA GLU A 87 6.99 13.71 2.50
C GLU A 87 6.61 13.34 3.94
N ALA A 88 5.39 12.81 4.15
CA ALA A 88 4.93 12.38 5.47
C ALA A 88 5.73 11.17 6.02
N ARG A 89 6.19 10.27 5.15
CA ARG A 89 7.11 9.18 5.53
C ARG A 89 8.42 9.76 6.04
N ASP A 90 8.99 10.72 5.31
CA ASP A 90 10.29 11.31 5.61
C ASP A 90 10.25 12.22 6.86
N SER A 91 9.10 12.84 7.15
CA SER A 91 8.87 13.61 8.38
C SER A 91 8.37 12.78 9.58
N GLY A 92 8.14 11.48 9.40
CA GLY A 92 7.66 10.59 10.47
C GLY A 92 6.17 10.72 10.82
N THR A 93 5.38 11.42 10.01
CA THR A 93 3.94 11.70 10.23
C THR A 93 3.02 10.87 9.33
N LEU A 94 3.56 9.89 8.58
CA LEU A 94 2.80 9.07 7.65
C LEU A 94 1.56 8.41 8.30
N GLU A 95 1.71 7.88 9.51
CA GLU A 95 0.63 7.20 10.21
C GLU A 95 -0.53 8.11 10.62
N GLU A 96 -0.33 9.42 10.64
CA GLU A 96 -1.38 10.40 10.94
C GLU A 96 -2.24 10.71 9.70
N MET A 97 -1.73 10.36 8.51
CA MET A 97 -2.42 10.56 7.22
C MET A 97 -3.24 9.35 6.77
N LEU A 98 -3.13 8.22 7.47
CA LEU A 98 -3.72 6.92 7.15
C LEU A 98 -4.81 6.55 8.16
#